data_AF-A0A255Z624-F1
#
_entry.id   AF-A0A255Z624-F1
#
_cell.length_a   1.000
_cell.length_b   1.000
_cell.length_c   1.000
_cell.angle_alpha   90.00
_cell.angle_beta   90.00
_cell.angle_gamma   90.00
#
_symmetry.space_group_name_H-M   'P 1'
#
loop_
_entity.id
_entity.type
_entity.pdbx_description
1 polymer ?
#
loop_
_entity_poly.entity_id
_entity_poly.type
_entity_poly.pdbx_seq_one_letter_code
_entity_poly.pdbx_strand_id
1 'polypeptide(L)'
;MRKQKFISDVSGKEFPMYEKVPAGILRKPIRDLISQDKPDFDDNCSLSMSELNHYRERYITGFLESGVGQLSQLEEKVINSLKEKTLITDNPDADDKTALTFGQKLADRVAGFGGSWTFIILFAGFLFAWITLNIVFLSDKGFDPYPFILLNLILSCIAAIQAPVIMMSQNRQEEKDRERSQNDYMINLKSELEIRLLHEKLDHLILHQEQGLIEIQQVQIDMMNDILKRLEKK
;
A
#
# COMPACT_ATOMS: atom_id res chain seq x y z
N MET A 1 15.61 32.61 31.15
CA MET A 1 16.26 31.28 31.23
C MET A 1 16.93 31.01 29.87
N ARG A 2 18.27 30.89 29.81
CA ARG A 2 18.98 30.56 28.57
C ARG A 2 18.59 29.13 28.17
N LYS A 3 17.83 28.96 27.07
CA LYS A 3 17.57 27.64 26.49
C LYS A 3 18.94 27.04 26.13
N GLN A 4 19.34 25.96 26.80
CA GLN A 4 20.58 25.26 26.47
C GLN A 4 20.46 24.70 25.05
N LYS A 5 21.49 24.94 24.24
CA LYS A 5 21.58 24.51 22.85
C LYS A 5 22.80 23.59 22.70
N PHE A 6 22.73 22.64 21.77
CA PHE A 6 23.87 21.82 21.36
C PHE A 6 24.15 22.07 19.87
N ILE A 7 25.38 21.76 19.44
CA ILE A 7 25.77 21.84 18.03
C ILE A 7 25.64 20.42 17.47
N SER A 8 24.93 20.28 16.34
CA SER A 8 24.83 19.01 15.62
C SER A 8 26.13 18.71 14.89
N ASP A 9 26.64 17.49 15.01
CA ASP A 9 27.86 17.05 14.33
C ASP A 9 27.61 16.82 12.81
N VAL A 10 26.34 16.70 12.41
CA VAL A 10 25.93 16.51 11.02
C VAL A 10 25.91 17.83 10.26
N SER A 11 25.15 18.85 10.71
CA SER A 11 25.08 20.14 10.00
C SER A 11 25.95 21.26 10.58
N GLY A 12 26.51 21.10 11.78
CA GLY A 12 27.22 22.16 12.49
C GLY A 12 26.30 23.29 13.01
N LYS A 13 24.98 23.11 12.96
CA LYS A 13 24.00 24.12 13.42
C LYS A 13 23.64 23.94 14.90
N GLU A 14 23.24 25.04 15.54
CA GLU A 14 22.73 25.02 16.91
C GLU A 14 21.28 24.55 16.98
N PHE A 15 21.01 23.51 17.76
CA PHE A 15 19.67 22.99 18.04
C PHE A 15 19.34 23.02 19.54
N PRO A 16 18.05 23.04 19.91
CA PRO A 16 17.64 22.93 21.31
C PRO A 16 18.03 21.58 21.92
N MET A 17 18.42 21.55 23.20
CA MET A 17 18.85 20.30 23.85
C MET A 17 17.82 19.16 23.84
N TYR A 18 16.52 19.45 23.80
CA TYR A 18 15.48 18.42 23.74
C TYR A 18 15.43 17.69 22.39
N GLU A 19 16.06 18.22 21.34
CA GLU A 19 16.13 17.58 20.02
C GLU A 19 17.38 16.70 19.87
N LYS A 20 18.25 16.61 20.89
CA LYS A 20 19.50 15.88 20.80
C LYS A 20 19.24 14.37 20.72
N VAL A 21 19.72 13.76 19.64
CA VAL A 21 19.73 12.30 19.44
C VAL A 21 21.18 11.83 19.30
N PRO A 22 21.64 10.86 20.11
CA PRO A 22 22.98 10.30 19.97
C PRO A 22 23.04 9.28 18.82
N ALA A 23 24.17 9.24 18.12
CA ALA A 23 24.38 8.40 16.93
C ALA A 23 24.34 6.89 17.23
N GLY A 24 24.77 6.47 18.42
CA GLY A 24 24.74 5.05 18.84
C GLY A 24 23.33 4.44 18.89
N ILE A 25 22.27 5.25 18.87
CA ILE A 25 20.87 4.79 18.89
C ILE A 25 20.31 4.53 17.47
N LEU A 26 21.04 4.97 16.45
CA LEU A 26 20.61 4.87 15.05
C LEU A 26 20.83 3.46 14.50
N ARG A 27 19.84 2.94 13.75
CA ARG A 27 20.02 1.69 12.98
C ARG A 27 21.13 1.84 11.94
N LYS A 28 21.87 0.74 11.70
CA LYS A 28 22.96 0.66 10.71
C LYS A 28 22.63 1.30 9.35
N PRO A 29 21.49 1.03 8.69
CA PRO A 29 21.22 1.59 7.36
C PRO A 29 21.12 3.12 7.33
N ILE A 30 20.58 3.74 8.40
CA ILE A 30 20.48 5.20 8.49
C ILE A 30 21.85 5.80 8.82
N ARG A 31 22.63 5.11 9.66
CA ARG A 31 24.03 5.50 9.93
C ARG A 31 24.88 5.45 8.67
N ASP A 32 24.81 4.36 7.92
CA ASP A 32 25.56 4.18 6.69
C ASP A 32 25.22 5.29 5.67
N LEU A 33 23.94 5.70 5.62
CA LEU A 33 23.48 6.81 4.80
C LEU A 33 24.03 8.18 5.28
N ILE A 34 24.08 8.42 6.59
CA ILE A 34 24.68 9.65 7.15
C ILE A 34 26.19 9.65 6.93
N SER A 35 26.85 8.51 7.11
CA SER A 35 28.29 8.34 6.91
C SER A 35 28.72 8.51 5.45
N GLN A 36 27.83 8.29 4.48
CA GLN A 36 28.06 8.65 3.07
C GLN A 36 28.19 10.16 2.87
N ASP A 37 27.38 10.97 3.57
CA ASP A 37 27.43 12.43 3.48
C ASP A 37 28.53 13.03 4.39
N LYS A 38 28.77 12.41 5.55
CA LYS A 38 29.74 12.84 6.57
C LYS A 38 30.57 11.64 7.06
N PRO A 39 31.77 11.43 6.49
CA PRO A 39 32.64 10.30 6.85
C PRO A 39 33.09 10.28 8.32
N ASP A 40 33.14 11.44 8.97
CA ASP A 40 33.55 11.60 10.37
C ASP A 40 32.41 11.31 11.37
N PHE A 41 31.22 10.91 10.90
CA PHE A 41 30.09 10.63 11.78
C PHE A 41 30.24 9.26 12.45
N ASP A 42 30.57 9.25 13.74
CA ASP A 42 30.80 8.06 14.57
C ASP A 42 29.70 7.84 15.62
N ASP A 43 29.85 6.80 16.45
CA ASP A 43 28.90 6.46 17.53
C ASP A 43 28.79 7.51 18.65
N ASN A 44 29.78 8.41 18.75
CA ASN A 44 29.83 9.47 19.77
C ASN A 44 29.18 10.78 19.28
N CYS A 45 28.95 10.92 17.97
CA CYS A 45 28.29 12.08 17.39
C CYS A 45 26.83 12.21 17.85
N SER A 46 26.32 13.43 17.80
CA SER A 46 24.93 13.76 18.07
C SER A 46 24.33 14.57 16.92
N LEU A 47 23.09 14.27 16.57
CA LEU A 47 22.30 15.02 15.59
C LEU A 47 20.97 15.46 16.18
N SER A 48 20.31 16.42 15.52
CA SER A 48 18.96 16.81 15.92
C SER A 48 17.90 15.82 15.41
N MET A 49 16.78 15.72 16.13
CA MET A 49 15.61 14.94 15.70
C MET A 49 15.09 15.40 14.33
N SER A 50 15.18 16.71 14.04
CA SER A 50 14.79 17.29 12.76
C SER A 50 15.67 16.80 11.60
N GLU A 51 16.99 16.72 11.82
CA GLU A 51 17.94 16.16 10.84
C GLU A 51 17.77 14.65 10.70
N LEU A 52 17.57 13.93 11.80
CA LEU A 52 17.30 12.50 11.77
C LEU A 52 16.06 12.20 10.91
N ASN A 53 15.00 12.99 11.05
CA ASN A 53 13.80 12.83 10.21
C ASN A 53 14.10 13.06 8.72
N HIS A 54 15.01 13.98 8.38
CA HIS A 54 15.46 14.19 7.00
C HIS A 54 16.22 12.97 6.44
N TYR A 55 17.12 12.37 7.22
CA TYR A 55 17.84 11.16 6.81
C TYR A 55 16.96 9.92 6.76
N ARG A 56 15.98 9.79 7.67
CA ARG A 56 14.93 8.77 7.59
C ARG A 56 14.14 8.88 6.30
N GLU A 57 13.77 10.09 5.91
CA GLU A 57 13.09 10.36 4.65
C GLU A 57 13.95 9.92 3.47
N ARG A 58 15.22 10.36 3.39
CA ARG A 58 16.14 9.91 2.32
C ARG A 58 16.34 8.40 2.30
N TYR A 59 16.40 7.73 3.45
CA TYR A 59 16.51 6.28 3.52
C TYR A 59 15.26 5.59 2.97
N ILE A 60 14.07 6.07 3.31
CA ILE A 60 12.80 5.57 2.75
C ILE A 60 12.76 5.77 1.24
N THR A 61 13.07 6.98 0.76
CA THR A 61 13.13 7.31 -0.66
C THR A 61 14.13 6.42 -1.41
N GLY A 62 15.35 6.27 -0.90
CA GLY A 62 16.38 5.44 -1.52
C GLY A 62 16.07 3.94 -1.48
N PHE A 63 15.41 3.44 -0.42
CA PHE A 63 14.94 2.06 -0.36
C PHE A 63 13.93 1.77 -1.47
N LEU A 64 12.98 2.69 -1.70
CA LEU A 64 11.99 2.58 -2.77
C LEU A 64 12.67 2.64 -4.15
N GLU A 65 13.61 3.57 -4.36
CA GLU A 65 14.38 3.67 -5.61
C GLU A 65 15.22 2.43 -5.92
N SER A 66 15.76 1.78 -4.89
CA SER A 66 16.57 0.55 -5.04
C SER A 66 15.74 -0.69 -5.38
N GLY A 67 14.43 -0.68 -5.09
CA GLY A 67 13.51 -1.78 -5.38
C GLY A 67 13.10 -1.85 -6.85
N VAL A 68 12.81 -0.71 -7.49
CA VAL A 68 12.34 -0.65 -8.90
C VAL A 68 12.66 0.73 -9.54
N GLY A 69 13.93 1.17 -9.59
CA GLY A 69 14.29 2.39 -10.36
C GLY A 69 13.57 3.68 -9.92
N GLN A 70 13.25 4.59 -10.85
CA GLN A 70 12.59 5.88 -10.52
C GLN A 70 11.27 5.67 -9.78
N LEU A 71 11.02 6.45 -8.73
CA LEU A 71 9.78 6.43 -7.95
C LEU A 71 8.56 6.52 -8.86
N SER A 72 7.69 5.52 -8.77
CA SER A 72 6.37 5.57 -9.40
C SER A 72 5.51 6.64 -8.72
N GLN A 73 4.57 7.24 -9.46
CA GLN A 73 3.60 8.20 -8.91
C GLN A 73 2.84 7.65 -7.69
N LEU A 74 2.65 6.32 -7.63
CA LEU A 74 2.03 5.63 -6.51
C LEU A 74 2.90 5.68 -5.24
N GLU A 75 4.21 5.51 -5.37
CA GLU A 75 5.15 5.51 -4.25
C GLU A 75 5.31 6.92 -3.67
N GLU A 76 5.38 7.94 -4.53
CA GLU A 76 5.39 9.34 -4.11
C GLU A 76 4.13 9.69 -3.30
N LYS A 77 2.95 9.22 -3.74
CA LYS A 77 1.69 9.38 -3.02
C LYS A 77 1.73 8.73 -1.63
N VAL A 78 2.32 7.53 -1.52
CA VAL A 78 2.49 6.86 -0.23
C VAL A 78 3.40 7.65 0.70
N ILE A 79 4.54 8.18 0.22
CA ILE A 79 5.47 9.02 1.00
C ILE A 79 4.75 10.27 1.54
N ASN A 80 4.00 10.97 0.69
CA ASN A 80 3.27 12.17 1.10
C ASN A 80 2.22 11.84 2.17
N SER A 81 1.51 10.72 2.05
CA SER A 81 0.56 10.28 3.07
C SER A 81 1.21 9.94 4.42
N LEU A 82 2.44 9.41 4.40
CA LEU A 82 3.21 9.11 5.61
C LEU A 82 3.66 10.39 6.31
N LYS A 83 4.05 11.42 5.55
CA LYS A 83 4.41 12.75 6.09
C LYS A 83 3.23 13.42 6.77
N GLU A 84 2.06 13.39 6.15
CA GLU A 84 0.88 14.10 6.64
C GLU A 84 0.14 13.35 7.76
N LYS A 85 0.56 12.13 8.12
CA LYS A 85 -0.17 11.22 9.04
C LYS A 85 -1.65 11.05 8.67
N THR A 86 -1.98 11.20 7.40
CA THR A 86 -3.34 11.00 6.88
C THR A 86 -3.57 9.52 6.65
N LEU A 87 -4.77 9.04 6.96
CA LEU A 87 -5.15 7.66 6.68
C LEU A 87 -5.28 7.53 5.15
N ILE A 88 -4.52 6.63 4.53
CA ILE A 88 -4.79 6.26 3.11
C ILE A 88 -6.18 5.60 3.01
N THR A 89 -6.69 5.09 4.13
CA THR A 89 -8.03 4.52 4.28
C THR A 89 -9.16 5.55 4.11
N ASP A 90 -8.87 6.84 3.91
CA ASP A 90 -9.92 7.83 3.58
C ASP A 90 -10.36 7.66 2.11
N ASN A 91 -11.07 6.54 1.93
CA ASN A 91 -11.98 6.19 0.87
C ASN A 91 -11.39 5.89 -0.53
N PRO A 92 -10.80 4.69 -0.74
CA PRO A 92 -10.45 4.19 -2.08
C PRO A 92 -11.67 4.05 -3.02
N ASP A 93 -12.90 4.07 -2.49
CA ASP A 93 -14.14 4.03 -3.27
C ASP A 93 -14.83 5.41 -3.44
N ALA A 94 -14.31 6.49 -2.82
CA ALA A 94 -14.95 7.83 -2.89
C ALA A 94 -14.82 8.47 -4.27
N ASP A 95 -13.66 8.31 -4.91
CA ASP A 95 -13.35 8.98 -6.17
C ASP A 95 -13.91 8.24 -7.39
N ASP A 96 -14.37 6.98 -7.22
CA ASP A 96 -15.02 6.20 -8.29
C ASP A 96 -16.52 6.50 -8.44
N LYS A 97 -16.91 7.76 -8.22
CA LYS A 97 -18.16 8.29 -8.76
C LYS A 97 -17.92 8.92 -10.13
N THR A 98 -17.11 8.29 -10.97
CA THR A 98 -17.27 8.50 -12.40
C THR A 98 -18.67 8.00 -12.76
N ALA A 99 -19.56 8.91 -13.11
CA ALA A 99 -20.94 8.57 -13.41
C ALA A 99 -20.97 7.61 -14.61
N LEU A 100 -21.08 6.31 -14.34
CA LEU A 100 -21.09 5.26 -15.35
C LEU A 100 -22.03 5.66 -16.48
N THR A 101 -21.51 5.64 -17.71
CA THR A 101 -22.32 5.97 -18.89
C THR A 101 -23.45 4.96 -19.03
N PHE A 102 -24.56 5.36 -19.66
CA PHE A 102 -25.71 4.47 -19.85
C PHE A 102 -25.33 3.17 -20.60
N GLY A 103 -24.45 3.28 -21.61
CA GLY A 103 -23.95 2.13 -22.36
C GLY A 103 -23.11 1.18 -21.51
N GLN A 104 -22.25 1.71 -20.64
CA GLN A 104 -21.49 0.90 -19.68
C GLN A 104 -22.44 0.16 -18.74
N LYS A 105 -23.39 0.84 -18.08
CA LYS A 105 -24.36 0.21 -17.17
C LYS A 105 -25.17 -0.89 -17.83
N LEU A 106 -25.57 -0.69 -19.09
CA LEU A 106 -26.28 -1.70 -19.86
C LEU A 106 -25.36 -2.90 -20.16
N ALA A 107 -24.11 -2.67 -20.53
CA ALA A 107 -23.13 -3.73 -20.76
C ALA A 107 -22.84 -4.57 -19.51
N ASP A 108 -22.70 -4.00 -18.29
CA ASP A 108 -22.56 -4.79 -17.05
C ASP A 108 -23.76 -5.72 -16.88
N ARG A 109 -24.96 -5.18 -17.07
CA ARG A 109 -26.19 -5.91 -16.80
C ARG A 109 -26.41 -7.01 -17.82
N VAL A 110 -26.10 -6.76 -19.09
CA VAL A 110 -26.16 -7.76 -20.16
C VAL A 110 -25.09 -8.84 -19.98
N ALA A 111 -23.86 -8.48 -19.61
CA ALA A 111 -22.80 -9.46 -19.35
C ALA A 111 -23.12 -10.33 -18.12
N GLY A 112 -23.60 -9.73 -17.03
CA GLY A 112 -24.02 -10.47 -15.83
C GLY A 112 -25.21 -11.38 -16.06
N PHE A 113 -26.18 -10.97 -16.88
CA PHE A 113 -27.32 -11.81 -17.26
C PHE A 113 -26.92 -12.92 -18.24
N GLY A 114 -26.14 -12.60 -19.27
CA GLY A 114 -25.67 -13.55 -20.28
C GLY A 114 -24.72 -14.61 -19.72
N GLY A 115 -24.01 -14.33 -18.63
CA GLY A 115 -23.17 -15.29 -17.90
C GLY A 115 -23.91 -16.15 -16.86
N SER A 116 -25.22 -15.95 -16.65
CA SER A 116 -25.97 -16.69 -15.64
C SER A 116 -26.44 -18.06 -16.14
N TRP A 117 -26.37 -19.05 -15.24
CA TRP A 117 -26.98 -20.38 -15.46
C TRP A 117 -28.47 -20.33 -15.78
N THR A 118 -29.20 -19.35 -15.23
CA THR A 118 -30.63 -19.17 -15.51
C THR A 118 -30.89 -18.77 -16.96
N PHE A 119 -30.01 -17.96 -17.55
CA PHE A 119 -30.13 -17.56 -18.96
C PHE A 119 -29.90 -18.74 -19.89
N ILE A 120 -28.86 -19.55 -19.62
CA ILE A 120 -28.52 -20.74 -20.40
C ILE A 120 -29.70 -21.71 -20.46
N ILE A 121 -30.33 -22.00 -19.30
CA ILE A 121 -31.46 -22.93 -19.21
C ILE A 121 -32.69 -22.39 -19.93
N LEU A 122 -33.02 -21.10 -19.75
CA LEU A 122 -34.16 -20.48 -20.41
C LEU A 122 -33.97 -20.42 -21.93
N PHE A 123 -32.77 -20.08 -22.39
CA PHE A 123 -32.42 -20.02 -23.80
C PHE A 123 -32.50 -21.40 -24.46
N ALA A 124 -31.96 -22.44 -23.81
CA ALA A 124 -32.08 -23.83 -24.27
C ALA A 124 -33.55 -24.29 -24.35
N GLY A 125 -34.37 -23.94 -23.34
CA GLY A 125 -35.80 -24.24 -23.34
C GLY A 125 -36.55 -23.52 -24.46
N PHE A 126 -36.23 -22.26 -24.73
CA PHE A 126 -36.78 -21.50 -25.85
C PHE A 126 -36.44 -22.13 -27.20
N LEU A 127 -35.18 -22.52 -27.42
CA LEU A 127 -34.77 -23.22 -28.64
C LEU A 127 -35.53 -24.54 -28.82
N PHE A 128 -35.65 -25.32 -27.74
CA PHE A 128 -36.38 -26.58 -27.78
C PHE A 128 -37.87 -26.38 -28.10
N ALA A 129 -38.50 -25.37 -27.49
CA ALA A 129 -39.89 -25.02 -27.76
C ALA A 129 -40.09 -24.53 -29.21
N TRP A 130 -39.18 -23.71 -29.73
CA TRP A 130 -39.21 -23.20 -31.11
C TRP A 130 -39.13 -24.33 -32.14
N ILE A 131 -38.19 -25.26 -31.93
CA ILE A 131 -38.02 -26.45 -32.77
C ILE A 131 -39.27 -27.33 -32.69
N THR A 132 -39.77 -27.63 -31.49
CA THR A 132 -40.96 -28.48 -31.29
C THR A 132 -42.19 -27.88 -31.96
N LEU A 133 -42.43 -26.57 -31.83
CA LEU A 133 -43.58 -25.89 -32.41
C LEU A 133 -43.53 -25.88 -33.95
N ASN A 134 -42.36 -25.64 -34.55
CA ASN A 134 -42.21 -25.66 -36.01
C ASN A 134 -42.32 -27.07 -36.61
N ILE A 135 -41.83 -28.11 -35.92
CA ILE A 135 -41.91 -29.50 -36.39
C ILE A 135 -43.32 -30.09 -36.21
N VAL A 136 -43.95 -29.90 -35.05
CA VAL A 136 -45.18 -30.61 -34.68
C VAL A 136 -46.44 -29.89 -35.14
N PHE A 137 -46.47 -28.55 -35.07
CA PHE A 137 -47.70 -27.78 -35.25
C PHE A 137 -47.87 -27.19 -36.65
N LEU A 138 -46.79 -27.02 -37.40
CA LEU A 138 -46.74 -26.16 -38.59
C LEU A 138 -46.17 -26.88 -39.83
N SER A 139 -46.45 -28.18 -39.97
CA SER A 139 -45.84 -29.04 -41.01
C SER A 139 -46.22 -28.68 -42.46
N ASP A 140 -47.34 -27.96 -42.70
CA ASP A 140 -47.82 -27.57 -44.06
C ASP A 140 -47.57 -26.08 -44.42
N LYS A 141 -47.34 -25.21 -43.43
CA LYS A 141 -47.04 -23.77 -43.59
C LYS A 141 -46.06 -23.34 -42.50
N GLY A 142 -44.90 -23.99 -42.45
CA GLY A 142 -43.88 -23.72 -41.45
C GLY A 142 -43.44 -22.26 -41.47
N PHE A 143 -43.48 -21.61 -40.30
CA PHE A 143 -42.96 -20.25 -40.12
C PHE A 143 -41.44 -20.25 -40.26
N ASP A 144 -40.78 -21.34 -39.82
CA ASP A 144 -39.37 -21.62 -40.04
C ASP A 144 -39.16 -23.13 -40.31
N PRO A 145 -39.38 -23.61 -41.56
CA PRO A 145 -39.21 -25.02 -41.91
C PRO A 145 -37.75 -25.47 -41.75
N TYR A 146 -37.54 -26.76 -41.52
CA TYR A 146 -36.20 -27.36 -41.53
C TYR A 146 -35.49 -27.00 -42.86
N PRO A 147 -34.31 -26.34 -42.85
CA PRO A 147 -33.26 -26.34 -41.83
C PRO A 147 -33.19 -25.12 -40.86
N PHE A 148 -34.32 -24.46 -40.55
CA PHE A 148 -34.44 -23.34 -39.59
C PHE A 148 -33.57 -22.10 -39.93
N ILE A 149 -33.81 -21.49 -41.09
CA ILE A 149 -33.00 -20.36 -41.57
C ILE A 149 -33.18 -19.10 -40.71
N LEU A 150 -34.39 -18.85 -40.21
CA LEU A 150 -34.67 -17.66 -39.38
C LEU A 150 -34.04 -17.81 -38.00
N LEU A 151 -34.14 -18.99 -37.40
CA LEU A 151 -33.48 -19.27 -36.12
C LEU A 151 -31.96 -19.10 -36.23
N ASN A 152 -31.35 -19.62 -37.30
CA ASN A 152 -29.92 -19.48 -37.55
C ASN A 152 -29.49 -18.02 -37.77
N LEU A 153 -30.30 -17.23 -38.47
CA LEU A 153 -30.05 -15.80 -38.66
C LEU A 153 -30.07 -15.05 -37.32
N ILE A 154 -31.09 -15.30 -36.49
CA ILE A 154 -31.22 -14.67 -35.16
C ILE A 154 -30.06 -15.06 -34.25
N LEU A 155 -29.72 -16.35 -34.17
CA LEU A 155 -28.58 -16.85 -33.39
C LEU A 155 -27.26 -16.20 -33.81
N SER A 156 -27.04 -16.05 -35.11
CA SER A 156 -25.83 -15.43 -35.66
C SER A 156 -25.76 -13.93 -35.33
N CYS A 157 -26.88 -13.21 -35.41
CA CYS A 157 -26.93 -11.79 -35.00
C CYS A 157 -26.68 -11.62 -33.50
N ILE A 158 -27.26 -12.48 -32.66
CA ILE A 158 -27.04 -12.45 -31.19
C ILE A 158 -25.57 -12.72 -30.88
N ALA A 159 -24.98 -13.77 -31.46
CA ALA A 159 -23.60 -14.14 -31.23
C ALA A 159 -22.62 -13.03 -31.69
N ALA A 160 -22.90 -12.36 -32.81
CA ALA A 160 -22.07 -11.27 -33.33
C ALA A 160 -22.01 -10.07 -32.36
N ILE A 161 -23.13 -9.74 -31.69
CA ILE A 161 -23.19 -8.65 -30.70
C ILE A 161 -22.62 -9.11 -29.34
N GLN A 162 -22.70 -10.40 -29.03
CA GLN A 162 -22.28 -10.96 -27.75
C GLN A 162 -20.77 -10.79 -27.51
N ALA A 163 -19.91 -11.07 -28.49
CA ALA A 163 -18.46 -11.00 -28.31
C ALA A 163 -17.94 -9.58 -27.93
N PRO A 164 -18.34 -8.49 -28.61
CA PRO A 164 -17.99 -7.14 -28.20
C PRO A 164 -18.52 -6.74 -26.81
N VAL A 165 -19.75 -7.16 -26.46
CA VAL A 165 -20.33 -6.85 -25.14
C VAL A 165 -19.56 -7.56 -24.03
N ILE A 166 -19.19 -8.83 -24.24
CA ILE A 166 -18.33 -9.58 -23.31
C ILE A 166 -16.98 -8.87 -23.17
N MET A 167 -16.33 -8.52 -24.29
CA MET A 167 -15.03 -7.84 -24.27
C MET A 167 -15.09 -6.46 -23.59
N MET A 168 -16.16 -5.68 -23.81
CA MET A 168 -16.36 -4.41 -23.10
C MET A 168 -16.53 -4.61 -21.60
N SER A 169 -17.24 -5.66 -21.18
CA SER A 169 -17.38 -5.98 -19.76
C SER A 169 -16.07 -6.50 -19.15
N GLN A 170 -15.28 -7.27 -19.91
CA GLN A 170 -13.97 -7.77 -19.50
C GLN A 170 -12.95 -6.63 -19.35
N ASN A 171 -12.80 -5.77 -20.36
CA ASN A 171 -11.88 -4.62 -20.29
C ASN A 171 -12.16 -3.75 -19.07
N ARG A 172 -13.44 -3.53 -18.74
CA ARG A 172 -13.80 -2.78 -17.53
C ARG A 172 -13.49 -3.53 -16.24
N GLN A 173 -13.73 -4.83 -16.20
CA GLN A 173 -13.38 -5.64 -15.03
C GLN A 173 -11.86 -5.62 -14.80
N GLU A 174 -11.08 -5.73 -15.88
CA GLU A 174 -9.62 -5.61 -15.84
C GLU A 174 -9.14 -4.24 -15.37
N GLU A 175 -9.80 -3.15 -15.79
CA GLU A 175 -9.51 -1.80 -15.30
C GLU A 175 -9.73 -1.69 -13.78
N LYS A 176 -10.86 -2.20 -13.28
CA LYS A 176 -11.16 -2.23 -11.84
C LYS A 176 -10.20 -3.12 -11.06
N ASP A 177 -9.86 -4.28 -11.61
CA ASP A 177 -8.92 -5.21 -10.97
C ASP A 177 -7.50 -4.63 -10.95
N ARG A 178 -7.11 -3.87 -11.99
CA ARG A 178 -5.84 -3.13 -12.03
C ARG A 178 -5.81 -2.03 -10.97
N GLU A 179 -6.87 -1.24 -10.84
CA GLU A 179 -6.97 -0.19 -9.82
C GLU A 179 -6.95 -0.78 -8.41
N ARG A 180 -7.72 -1.85 -8.16
CA ARG A 180 -7.69 -2.57 -6.89
C ARG A 180 -6.29 -3.08 -6.57
N SER A 181 -5.61 -3.67 -7.54
CA SER A 181 -4.24 -4.17 -7.35
C SER A 181 -3.24 -3.05 -7.03
N GLN A 182 -3.39 -1.87 -7.64
CA GLN A 182 -2.58 -0.69 -7.32
C GLN A 182 -2.84 -0.18 -5.90
N ASN A 183 -4.11 -0.14 -5.48
CA ASN A 183 -4.50 0.23 -4.12
C ASN A 183 -3.95 -0.76 -3.07
N ASP A 184 -4.10 -2.05 -3.31
CA ASP A 184 -3.58 -3.10 -2.44
C ASP A 184 -2.05 -3.00 -2.31
N TYR A 185 -1.35 -2.74 -3.41
CA TYR A 185 0.09 -2.49 -3.40
C TYR A 185 0.46 -1.28 -2.53
N MET A 186 -0.22 -0.13 -2.69
CA MET A 186 0.04 1.07 -1.89
C MET A 186 -0.20 0.83 -0.39
N ILE A 187 -1.26 0.11 -0.03
CA ILE A 187 -1.58 -0.23 1.37
C ILE A 187 -0.49 -1.13 1.96
N ASN A 188 -0.04 -2.14 1.20
CA ASN A 188 1.01 -3.05 1.63
C ASN A 188 2.34 -2.30 1.83
N LEU A 189 2.71 -1.45 0.88
CA LEU A 189 3.92 -0.63 0.96
C LEU A 189 3.90 0.31 2.16
N LYS A 190 2.78 1.01 2.38
CA LYS A 190 2.60 1.85 3.57
C LYS A 190 2.76 1.05 4.86
N SER A 191 2.14 -0.13 4.93
CA SER A 191 2.22 -1.00 6.10
C SER A 191 3.66 -1.46 6.38
N GLU A 192 4.42 -1.81 5.34
CA GLU A 192 5.83 -2.18 5.49
C GLU A 192 6.66 -1.01 6.04
N LEU A 193 6.47 0.19 5.49
CA LEU A 193 7.18 1.40 5.92
C LEU A 193 6.81 1.77 7.37
N GLU A 194 5.54 1.70 7.75
CA GLU A 194 5.09 1.94 9.13
C GLU A 194 5.70 0.93 10.11
N ILE A 195 5.73 -0.36 9.75
CA ILE A 195 6.38 -1.40 10.58
C ILE A 195 7.86 -1.10 10.75
N ARG A 196 8.56 -0.69 9.69
CA ARG A 196 10.00 -0.36 9.76
C ARG A 196 10.25 0.86 10.65
N LEU A 197 9.40 1.89 10.56
CA LEU A 197 9.46 3.08 11.42
C LEU A 197 9.13 2.78 12.88
N LEU A 198 8.15 1.90 13.13
CA LEU A 198 7.83 1.44 14.50
C LEU A 198 8.99 0.68 15.12
N HIS A 199 9.64 -0.20 14.36
CA HIS A 199 10.84 -0.90 14.81
C HIS A 199 11.96 0.06 15.19
N GLU A 200 12.18 1.12 14.40
CA GLU A 200 13.19 2.12 14.72
C GLU A 200 12.90 2.88 16.03
N LYS A 201 11.63 3.23 16.27
CA LYS A 201 11.21 3.86 17.53
C LYS A 201 11.36 2.91 18.71
N LEU A 202 11.07 1.63 18.50
CA LEU A 202 11.20 0.60 19.52
C LEU A 202 12.67 0.40 19.91
N ASP A 203 13.57 0.29 18.94
CA ASP A 203 15.02 0.21 19.19
C ASP A 203 15.52 1.45 19.94
N HIS A 204 15.02 2.64 19.58
CA HIS A 204 15.35 3.88 20.30
C HIS A 204 14.91 3.86 21.76
N LEU A 205 13.72 3.35 22.06
CA LEU A 205 13.22 3.23 23.43
C LEU A 205 14.00 2.20 24.24
N ILE A 206 14.33 1.04 23.63
CA ILE A 206 15.13 0.00 24.29
C ILE A 206 16.50 0.55 24.69
N LEU A 207 17.20 1.21 23.76
CA LEU A 207 18.53 1.75 24.05
C LEU A 207 18.51 2.83 25.13
N HIS A 208 17.48 3.68 25.15
CA HIS A 208 17.28 4.64 26.23
C HIS A 208 17.04 3.94 27.59
N GLN A 209 16.28 2.84 27.61
CA GLN A 209 16.03 2.08 28.82
C GLN A 209 17.29 1.37 29.34
N GLU A 210 18.11 0.82 28.45
CA GLU A 210 19.39 0.20 28.80
C GLU A 210 20.36 1.22 29.42
N GLN A 211 20.46 2.43 28.86
CA GLN A 211 21.27 3.50 29.43
C GLN A 211 20.84 3.85 30.86
N GLY A 212 19.53 3.95 31.11
CA GLY A 212 19.01 4.21 32.45
C GLY A 212 19.35 3.11 33.47
N LEU A 213 19.36 1.85 33.04
CA LEU A 213 19.76 0.72 33.89
C LEU A 213 21.26 0.78 34.24
N ILE A 214 22.11 1.12 33.28
CA ILE A 214 23.56 1.26 33.49
C ILE A 214 23.85 2.40 34.47
N GLU A 215 23.18 3.55 34.32
CA GLU A 215 23.33 4.69 35.23
C GLU A 215 22.96 4.32 36.67
N ILE A 216 21.83 3.61 36.86
CA ILE A 216 21.41 3.12 38.18
C ILE A 216 22.44 2.14 38.76
N GLN A 217 22.98 1.23 37.95
CA GLN A 217 24.03 0.29 38.40
C GLN A 217 25.31 1.02 38.81
N GLN A 218 25.71 2.04 38.06
CA GLN A 218 26.92 2.82 38.35
C GLN A 218 26.79 3.60 39.66
N VAL A 219 25.62 4.22 39.91
CA VAL A 219 25.30 4.86 41.19
C VAL A 219 25.36 3.87 42.35
N GLN A 220 24.89 2.62 42.17
CA GLN A 220 24.99 1.59 43.21
C GLN A 220 26.44 1.17 43.49
N ILE A 221 27.28 1.03 42.45
CA ILE A 221 28.70 0.71 42.60
C ILE A 221 29.44 1.83 43.35
N ASP A 222 29.18 3.09 42.99
CA ASP A 222 29.80 4.24 43.66
C ASP A 222 29.38 4.32 45.14
N MET A 223 28.11 4.06 45.44
CA MET A 223 27.61 4.00 46.81
C MET A 223 28.27 2.86 47.61
N MET A 224 28.43 1.67 47.02
CA MET A 224 29.13 0.55 47.65
C MET A 224 30.60 0.89 47.93
N ASN A 225 31.28 1.56 47.00
CA ASN A 225 32.65 2.02 47.16
C ASN A 225 32.81 3.08 48.26
N ASP A 226 31.85 4.02 48.39
CA ASP A 226 31.88 5.01 49.48
C ASP A 226 31.66 4.35 50.85
N ILE A 227 30.76 3.36 50.93
CA ILE A 227 30.54 2.56 52.16
C ILE A 227 31.81 1.80 52.53
N LEU A 228 32.46 1.12 51.58
CA LEU A 228 33.72 0.40 51.80
C LEU A 228 34.82 1.34 52.33
N LYS A 229 35.01 2.50 51.70
CA LYS A 229 35.98 3.52 52.17
C LYS A 229 35.71 4.02 53.58
N ARG A 230 34.44 4.14 53.98
CA ARG A 230 34.07 4.54 55.35
C ARG A 230 34.34 3.42 56.36
N LEU A 231 34.19 2.16 55.97
CA LEU A 231 34.51 1.01 56.81
C LEU A 231 36.02 0.82 56.99
N GLU A 232 36.84 1.06 55.97
CA GLU A 232 38.31 0.99 56.08
C GLU A 232 38.93 2.10 56.94
N LYS A 233 38.25 3.23 57.11
CA LYS A 233 38.71 4.37 57.92
C LYS A 233 38.41 4.23 59.41
N LYS A 234 37.80 3.14 59.85
CA LYS A 234 37.34 2.92 61.23
C LYS A 234 38.07 1.73 61.85
#